data_AF-A0A497A7Q3-F1
#
_entry.id   AF-A0A497A7Q3-F1
#
_cell.length_a   1.000
_cell.length_b   1.000
_cell.length_c   1.000
_cell.angle_alpha   90.00
_cell.angle_beta   90.00
_cell.angle_gamma   90.00
#
_symmetry.space_group_name_H-M   'P 1'
#
loop_
_entity.id
_entity.type
_entity.pdbx_description
1 polymer ?
#
loop_
_entity_poly.entity_id
_entity_poly.type
_entity_poly.pdbx_seq_one_letter_code
_entity_poly.pdbx_strand_id
1 'polypeptide(L)'
;MSVDALVPLIAAIAYIPLFAILFSNRPWQRRHRLFLLFLIPALLWSLTTFLSRSGLLFQNNLLEVKIVLCIAIWMLIQLHYFVSSFYQSGRIKIPLAYIFLIITIVLAATGYIPHSVEVTASGISVDYGPWNVVVFLAFLFIVGIKDIYSLIQRYRLSPDPAERNQIFYLLAAITSLTAFMLGSLSPRGSEFPVSHIGNLGVACVFAYAVVAHRLLDIRVVFRRALIAGVLYGSGLGIVLLVFWLAQKFGGVEPSIASLTIAIAWGIPFIFFLSHTVGARWRAKIEEAFVGAKYSYRRELFQFITRIHNIRTMEEVGNEFISLITQSIDCRRACFLLPQT
;
A
#
# COMPACT_ATOMS: atom_id res chain seq x y z
N MET A 1 9.95 -3.13 -22.86
CA MET A 1 8.79 -2.53 -22.16
C MET A 1 9.05 -1.05 -22.04
N SER A 2 8.12 -0.19 -22.47
CA SER A 2 8.23 1.26 -22.27
C SER A 2 8.15 1.59 -20.78
N VAL A 3 8.81 2.68 -20.37
CA VAL A 3 8.80 3.18 -18.98
C VAL A 3 7.36 3.40 -18.49
N ASP A 4 6.45 3.73 -19.42
CA ASP A 4 5.04 4.03 -19.13
C ASP A 4 4.20 2.83 -18.70
N ALA A 5 4.58 1.62 -19.11
CA ALA A 5 3.95 0.38 -18.65
C ALA A 5 4.56 -0.11 -17.32
N LEU A 6 5.81 0.26 -17.05
CA LEU A 6 6.55 -0.22 -15.89
C LEU A 6 6.02 0.40 -14.58
N VAL A 7 5.64 1.68 -14.60
CA VAL A 7 5.12 2.37 -13.40
C VAL A 7 3.80 1.76 -12.89
N PRO A 8 2.76 1.55 -13.72
CA PRO A 8 1.53 0.87 -13.29
C PRO A 8 1.78 -0.56 -12.79
N LEU A 9 2.74 -1.28 -13.38
CA LEU A 9 3.11 -2.62 -12.93
C LEU A 9 3.70 -2.61 -11.52
N ILE A 10 4.64 -1.68 -11.24
CA ILE A 10 5.19 -1.52 -9.89
C ILE A 10 4.08 -1.14 -8.90
N ALA A 11 3.16 -0.24 -9.28
CA ALA A 11 2.03 0.13 -8.43
C ALA A 11 1.13 -1.07 -8.11
N ALA A 12 0.79 -1.89 -9.11
CA ALA A 12 0.03 -3.12 -8.90
C ALA A 12 0.75 -4.06 -7.93
N ILE A 13 2.05 -4.29 -8.14
CA ILE A 13 2.86 -5.14 -7.25
C ILE A 13 2.89 -4.58 -5.82
N ALA A 14 2.97 -3.26 -5.63
CA ALA A 14 2.97 -2.65 -4.30
C ALA A 14 1.65 -2.86 -3.53
N TYR A 15 0.52 -2.94 -4.24
CA TYR A 15 -0.79 -3.19 -3.63
C TYR A 15 -1.07 -4.67 -3.33
N ILE A 16 -0.40 -5.63 -4.00
CA ILE A 16 -0.63 -7.07 -3.78
C ILE A 16 -0.35 -7.50 -2.33
N PRO A 17 0.79 -7.15 -1.70
CA PRO A 17 1.04 -7.48 -0.30
C PRO A 17 -0.04 -6.91 0.62
N LEU A 18 -0.39 -5.62 0.45
CA LEU A 18 -1.47 -4.96 1.19
C LEU A 18 -2.78 -5.76 1.10
N PHE A 19 -3.09 -6.30 -0.08
CA PHE A 19 -4.32 -7.04 -0.33
C PHE A 19 -4.31 -8.41 0.34
N ALA A 20 -3.28 -9.21 0.06
CA ALA A 20 -3.14 -10.55 0.58
C ALA A 20 -3.16 -10.55 2.12
N ILE A 21 -2.42 -9.63 2.73
CA ILE A 21 -2.29 -9.53 4.19
C ILE A 21 -3.62 -9.19 4.85
N LEU A 22 -4.31 -8.19 4.30
CA LEU A 22 -5.59 -7.74 4.82
C LEU A 22 -6.66 -8.82 4.66
N PHE A 23 -6.65 -9.52 3.53
CA PHE A 23 -7.58 -10.60 3.25
C PHE A 23 -7.41 -11.77 4.23
N SER A 24 -6.15 -12.14 4.52
CA SER A 24 -5.84 -13.23 5.46
C SER A 24 -6.11 -12.90 6.92
N ASN A 25 -6.15 -11.62 7.33
CA ASN A 25 -6.27 -11.24 8.73
C ASN A 25 -7.73 -11.05 9.19
N ARG A 26 -8.40 -12.14 9.58
CA ARG A 26 -9.77 -12.14 10.13
C ARG A 26 -9.75 -12.12 11.67
N PRO A 27 -10.75 -11.51 12.35
CA PRO A 27 -11.99 -10.94 11.82
C PRO A 27 -11.86 -9.49 11.32
N TRP A 28 -12.51 -9.18 10.19
CA TRP A 28 -12.46 -7.84 9.60
C TRP A 28 -13.33 -6.84 10.35
N GLN A 29 -12.69 -5.90 11.05
CA GLN A 29 -13.35 -4.68 11.49
C GLN A 29 -13.72 -3.79 10.28
N ARG A 30 -14.61 -2.81 10.49
CA ARG A 30 -15.13 -1.94 9.43
C ARG A 30 -14.03 -1.26 8.59
N ARG A 31 -12.97 -0.74 9.23
CA ARG A 31 -11.83 -0.10 8.55
C ARG A 31 -11.09 -1.07 7.62
N HIS A 32 -10.92 -2.32 8.03
CA HIS A 32 -10.30 -3.37 7.20
C HIS A 32 -11.14 -3.66 5.95
N ARG A 33 -12.46 -3.77 6.09
CA ARG A 33 -13.34 -4.03 4.94
C ARG A 33 -13.30 -2.89 3.92
N LEU A 34 -13.37 -1.65 4.39
CA LEU A 34 -13.35 -0.47 3.52
C LEU A 34 -11.99 -0.28 2.84
N PHE A 35 -10.89 -0.55 3.55
CA PHE A 35 -9.56 -0.54 2.95
C PHE A 35 -9.42 -1.64 1.88
N LEU A 36 -9.97 -2.84 2.12
CA LEU A 36 -9.97 -3.94 1.16
C LEU A 36 -10.75 -3.57 -0.10
N LEU A 37 -11.92 -2.97 0.08
CA LEU A 37 -12.76 -2.47 -1.02
C LEU A 37 -12.11 -1.35 -1.82
N PHE A 38 -11.22 -0.54 -1.20
CA PHE A 38 -10.39 0.43 -1.91
C PHE A 38 -9.25 -0.24 -2.70
N LEU A 39 -8.65 -1.28 -2.14
CA LEU A 39 -7.49 -1.92 -2.74
C LEU A 39 -7.82 -2.67 -4.03
N ILE A 40 -9.02 -3.26 -4.13
CA ILE A 40 -9.51 -3.96 -5.32
C ILE A 40 -9.48 -3.05 -6.57
N PRO A 41 -10.18 -1.90 -6.61
CA PRO A 41 -10.15 -1.02 -7.76
C PRO A 41 -8.79 -0.35 -7.97
N ALA A 42 -7.99 -0.10 -6.92
CA ALA A 42 -6.62 0.41 -7.08
C ALA A 42 -5.70 -0.58 -7.81
N LEU A 43 -5.81 -1.87 -7.48
CA LEU A 43 -5.13 -2.97 -8.17
C LEU A 43 -5.61 -3.12 -9.60
N LEU A 44 -6.93 -3.22 -9.79
CA LEU A 44 -7.54 -3.35 -11.11
C LEU A 44 -7.16 -2.18 -12.01
N TRP A 45 -7.18 -0.94 -11.50
CA TRP A 45 -6.81 0.23 -12.28
C TRP A 45 -5.35 0.14 -12.76
N SER A 46 -4.44 -0.21 -11.85
CA SER A 46 -3.01 -0.33 -12.18
C SER A 46 -2.74 -1.47 -13.16
N LEU A 47 -3.42 -2.61 -12.99
CA LEU A 47 -3.27 -3.79 -13.84
C LEU A 47 -3.86 -3.56 -15.24
N THR A 48 -5.06 -3.00 -15.33
CA THR A 48 -5.69 -2.71 -16.62
C THR A 48 -4.91 -1.66 -17.41
N THR A 49 -4.37 -0.61 -16.75
CA THR A 49 -3.48 0.34 -17.44
C THR A 49 -2.17 -0.31 -17.90
N PHE A 50 -1.55 -1.17 -17.08
CA PHE A 50 -0.36 -1.91 -17.49
C PHE A 50 -0.63 -2.73 -18.75
N LEU A 51 -1.70 -3.51 -18.72
CA LEU A 51 -2.07 -4.38 -19.82
C LEU A 51 -2.44 -3.59 -21.09
N SER A 52 -3.13 -2.46 -20.95
CA SER A 52 -3.41 -1.50 -22.03
C SER A 52 -2.15 -0.99 -22.70
N ARG A 53 -1.22 -0.45 -21.90
CA ARG A 53 0.04 0.12 -22.41
C ARG A 53 0.99 -0.94 -22.96
N SER A 54 0.84 -2.19 -22.53
CA SER A 54 1.61 -3.32 -23.05
C SER A 54 1.07 -3.90 -24.38
N GLY A 55 -0.14 -3.46 -24.80
CA GLY A 55 -0.81 -3.98 -26.00
C GLY A 55 -1.37 -5.40 -25.85
N LEU A 56 -1.48 -5.93 -24.62
CA LEU A 56 -1.84 -7.33 -24.36
C LEU A 56 -3.33 -7.58 -24.13
N LEU A 57 -4.13 -6.55 -23.78
CA LEU A 57 -5.52 -6.76 -23.34
C LEU A 57 -6.51 -6.86 -24.51
N PHE A 58 -6.69 -5.81 -25.32
CA PHE A 58 -7.69 -5.82 -26.40
C PHE A 58 -7.35 -4.82 -27.52
N GLN A 59 -7.52 -5.23 -28.78
CA GLN A 59 -7.31 -4.41 -29.99
C GLN A 59 -8.23 -3.18 -30.13
N ASN A 60 -9.19 -3.00 -29.22
CA ASN A 60 -10.24 -1.99 -29.33
C ASN A 60 -9.98 -0.84 -28.31
N ASN A 61 -9.09 0.08 -28.68
CA ASN A 61 -8.54 1.15 -27.84
C ASN A 61 -9.60 1.97 -27.08
N LEU A 62 -10.79 2.12 -27.64
CA LEU A 62 -11.84 2.99 -27.09
C LEU A 62 -12.63 2.36 -25.94
N LEU A 63 -12.90 1.05 -25.97
CA LEU A 63 -13.58 0.35 -24.88
C LEU A 63 -12.66 0.21 -23.66
N GLU A 64 -11.37 -0.01 -23.89
CA GLU A 64 -10.37 -0.13 -22.84
C GLU A 64 -10.27 1.14 -22.00
N VAL A 65 -10.18 2.30 -22.67
CA VAL A 65 -10.15 3.60 -22.00
C VAL A 65 -11.42 3.82 -21.16
N LYS A 66 -12.60 3.46 -21.68
CA LYS A 66 -13.87 3.58 -20.93
C LYS A 66 -13.86 2.75 -19.65
N ILE A 67 -13.36 1.52 -19.71
CA ILE A 67 -13.26 0.63 -18.55
C ILE A 67 -12.26 1.20 -17.53
N VAL A 68 -11.07 1.62 -17.98
CA VAL A 68 -10.03 2.21 -17.12
C VAL A 68 -10.55 3.43 -16.36
N LEU A 69 -11.31 4.30 -17.03
CA LEU A 69 -11.92 5.49 -16.42
C LEU A 69 -12.96 5.14 -15.35
N CYS A 70 -13.82 4.16 -15.62
CA CYS A 70 -14.81 3.70 -14.64
C CYS A 70 -14.13 3.12 -13.40
N ILE A 71 -13.06 2.33 -13.58
CA ILE A 71 -12.30 1.76 -12.46
C ILE A 71 -11.59 2.87 -11.67
N ALA A 72 -11.04 3.89 -12.34
CA ALA A 72 -10.39 5.03 -11.69
C ALA A 72 -11.36 5.80 -10.77
N ILE A 73 -12.56 6.12 -11.26
CA ILE A 73 -13.58 6.81 -10.46
C ILE A 73 -14.10 5.91 -9.34
N TRP A 74 -14.25 4.61 -9.60
CA TRP A 74 -14.59 3.65 -8.56
C TRP A 74 -13.53 3.60 -7.44
N MET A 75 -12.25 3.66 -7.78
CA MET A 75 -11.15 3.74 -6.81
C MET A 75 -11.26 4.98 -5.92
N LEU A 76 -11.52 6.16 -6.50
CA LEU A 76 -11.70 7.41 -5.74
C LEU A 76 -12.89 7.33 -4.77
N ILE A 77 -13.99 6.73 -5.20
CA ILE A 77 -15.18 6.55 -4.36
C ILE A 77 -14.87 5.61 -3.19
N GLN A 78 -14.15 4.51 -3.41
CA GLN A 78 -13.78 3.61 -2.32
C GLN A 78 -12.76 4.25 -1.37
N LEU A 79 -11.86 5.11 -1.89
CA LEU A 79 -10.96 5.90 -1.06
C LEU A 79 -11.75 6.83 -0.13
N HIS A 80 -12.76 7.53 -0.63
CA HIS A 80 -13.68 8.33 0.18
C HIS A 80 -14.32 7.51 1.31
N TYR A 81 -14.84 6.32 0.99
CA TYR A 81 -15.47 5.47 2.01
C TYR A 81 -14.47 4.98 3.06
N PHE A 82 -13.26 4.63 2.65
CA PHE A 82 -12.19 4.29 3.59
C PHE A 82 -11.85 5.46 4.52
N VAL A 83 -11.67 6.67 3.97
CA VAL A 83 -11.34 7.87 4.73
C VAL A 83 -12.46 8.28 5.68
N SER A 84 -13.71 8.20 5.23
CA SER A 84 -14.89 8.51 6.05
C SER A 84 -15.03 7.65 7.30
N SER A 85 -14.43 6.45 7.31
CA SER A 85 -14.42 5.58 8.48
C SER A 85 -13.55 6.09 9.65
N PHE A 86 -12.70 7.09 9.42
CA PHE A 86 -11.86 7.71 10.46
C PHE A 86 -12.54 8.88 11.17
N TYR A 87 -13.49 9.57 10.51
CA TYR A 87 -14.18 10.71 11.10
C TYR A 87 -15.67 10.45 11.39
N GLN A 88 -16.32 9.47 10.74
CA GLN A 88 -17.71 9.09 11.02
C GLN A 88 -17.79 7.84 11.91
N SER A 89 -18.39 7.99 13.09
CA SER A 89 -18.66 6.90 14.02
C SER A 89 -19.98 6.13 13.72
N GLY A 90 -20.90 6.69 12.93
CA GLY A 90 -22.24 6.11 12.64
C GLY A 90 -22.34 5.21 11.39
N ARG A 91 -23.54 4.69 11.08
CA ARG A 91 -23.83 3.98 9.82
C ARG A 91 -23.61 4.94 8.64
N ILE A 92 -22.67 4.62 7.74
CA ILE A 92 -22.50 5.34 6.47
C ILE A 92 -23.82 5.19 5.72
N LYS A 93 -24.53 6.30 5.49
CA LYS A 93 -25.75 6.29 4.68
C LYS A 93 -25.38 5.92 3.23
N ILE A 94 -26.28 5.18 2.57
CA ILE A 94 -26.23 4.77 1.16
C ILE A 94 -25.79 5.94 0.27
N PRO A 95 -24.94 5.70 -0.73
CA PRO A 95 -23.68 6.39 -0.78
C PRO A 95 -23.68 7.36 -1.96
N LEU A 96 -24.01 8.63 -1.68
CA LEU A 96 -24.14 9.71 -2.69
C LEU A 96 -22.95 9.79 -3.66
N ALA A 97 -21.75 9.35 -3.25
CA ALA A 97 -20.58 9.32 -4.11
C ALA A 97 -20.71 8.34 -5.31
N TYR A 98 -21.52 7.28 -5.23
CA TYR A 98 -21.73 6.38 -6.38
C TYR A 98 -22.51 7.01 -7.52
N ILE A 99 -23.21 8.13 -7.29
CA ILE A 99 -23.84 8.90 -8.38
C ILE A 99 -22.78 9.32 -9.40
N PHE A 100 -21.57 9.69 -8.96
CA PHE A 100 -20.47 10.02 -9.87
C PHE A 100 -20.03 8.82 -10.72
N LEU A 101 -20.03 7.60 -10.16
CA LEU A 101 -19.74 6.38 -10.92
C LEU A 101 -20.82 6.12 -11.97
N ILE A 102 -22.10 6.24 -11.60
CA ILE A 102 -23.22 6.05 -12.52
C ILE A 102 -23.16 7.07 -13.66
N ILE A 103 -22.93 8.35 -13.35
CA ILE A 103 -22.76 9.43 -14.35
C ILE A 103 -21.61 9.09 -15.29
N THR A 104 -20.47 8.63 -14.76
CA THR A 104 -19.31 8.23 -15.57
C THR A 104 -19.65 7.08 -16.51
N ILE A 105 -20.32 6.04 -16.01
CA ILE A 105 -20.72 4.88 -16.82
C ILE A 105 -21.67 5.32 -17.95
N VAL A 106 -22.64 6.19 -17.65
CA VAL A 106 -23.58 6.71 -18.66
C VAL A 106 -22.85 7.55 -19.71
N LEU A 107 -21.96 8.45 -19.32
CA LEU A 107 -21.15 9.27 -20.24
C LEU A 107 -20.19 8.40 -21.08
N ALA A 108 -19.65 7.33 -20.50
CA ALA A 108 -18.82 6.37 -21.20
C ALA A 108 -19.65 5.54 -22.21
N ALA A 109 -20.85 5.10 -21.83
CA ALA A 109 -21.74 4.34 -22.70
C ALA A 109 -22.23 5.17 -23.90
N THR A 110 -22.55 6.45 -23.66
CA THR A 110 -23.04 7.40 -24.69
C THR A 110 -21.94 7.96 -25.58
N GLY A 111 -20.66 7.71 -25.25
CA GLY A 111 -19.52 8.12 -26.09
C GLY A 111 -19.07 9.57 -25.90
N TYR A 112 -19.56 10.27 -24.86
CA TYR A 112 -19.03 11.60 -24.50
C TYR A 112 -17.64 11.53 -23.86
N ILE A 113 -17.27 10.37 -23.31
CA ILE A 113 -15.97 10.09 -22.69
C ILE A 113 -15.50 8.69 -23.15
N PRO A 114 -14.31 8.52 -23.74
CA PRO A 114 -13.33 9.51 -24.20
C PRO A 114 -13.76 10.22 -25.51
N HIS A 115 -13.24 11.42 -25.76
CA HIS A 115 -13.59 12.23 -26.94
C HIS A 115 -12.83 11.78 -28.20
N SER A 116 -11.54 11.46 -28.07
CA SER A 116 -10.74 10.82 -29.11
C SER A 116 -9.58 10.03 -28.49
N VAL A 117 -9.11 9.01 -29.20
CA VAL A 117 -7.89 8.28 -28.84
C VAL A 117 -6.95 8.42 -30.02
N GLU A 118 -5.93 9.26 -29.88
CA GLU A 118 -4.89 9.42 -30.89
C GLU A 118 -3.72 8.49 -30.54
N VAL A 119 -3.44 7.55 -31.44
CA VAL A 119 -2.26 6.69 -31.34
C VAL A 119 -1.13 7.43 -32.07
N THR A 120 -0.27 8.11 -31.32
CA THR A 120 0.90 8.81 -31.87
C THR A 120 2.14 7.92 -31.79
N ALA A 121 3.18 8.25 -32.57
CA ALA A 121 4.44 7.49 -32.59
C ALA A 121 5.18 7.48 -31.23
N SER A 122 4.82 8.39 -30.31
CA SER A 122 5.34 8.47 -28.94
C SER A 122 4.48 7.74 -27.89
N GLY A 123 3.27 7.27 -28.24
CA GLY A 123 2.38 6.54 -27.33
C GLY A 123 0.88 6.74 -27.61
N ILE A 124 0.05 6.17 -26.74
CA ILE A 124 -1.41 6.34 -26.78
C ILE A 124 -1.75 7.64 -26.03
N SER A 125 -1.99 8.73 -26.75
CA SER A 125 -2.50 9.98 -26.17
C SER A 125 -4.02 9.96 -26.19
N VAL A 126 -4.61 9.78 -25.01
CA VAL A 126 -6.06 9.72 -24.82
C VAL A 126 -6.59 11.11 -24.52
N ASP A 127 -7.46 11.64 -25.37
CA ASP A 127 -8.27 12.81 -25.02
C ASP A 127 -9.51 12.34 -24.26
N TYR A 128 -9.46 12.53 -22.95
CA TYR A 128 -10.53 12.15 -22.03
C TYR A 128 -11.79 13.02 -22.19
N GLY A 129 -11.71 14.16 -22.89
CA GLY A 129 -12.81 15.07 -23.12
C GLY A 129 -13.17 15.95 -21.91
N PRO A 130 -13.82 17.11 -22.12
CA PRO A 130 -14.12 18.09 -21.08
C PRO A 130 -15.07 17.55 -20.01
N TRP A 131 -15.98 16.63 -20.36
CA TRP A 131 -16.91 16.03 -19.41
C TRP A 131 -16.22 15.19 -18.33
N ASN A 132 -15.09 14.55 -18.64
CA ASN A 132 -14.30 13.84 -17.63
C ASN A 132 -13.75 14.81 -16.58
N VAL A 133 -13.19 15.93 -17.05
CA VAL A 133 -12.66 16.99 -16.19
C VAL A 133 -13.76 17.55 -15.29
N VAL A 134 -14.96 17.79 -15.83
CA VAL A 134 -16.12 18.27 -15.06
C VAL A 134 -16.50 17.27 -13.97
N VAL A 135 -16.65 15.98 -14.29
CA VAL A 135 -17.00 14.94 -13.30
C VAL A 135 -15.93 14.83 -12.22
N PHE A 136 -14.66 14.83 -12.61
CA PHE A 136 -13.53 14.73 -11.69
C PHE A 136 -13.43 15.95 -10.76
N LEU A 137 -13.50 17.17 -11.28
CA LEU A 137 -13.48 18.38 -10.48
C LEU A 137 -14.70 18.44 -9.55
N ALA A 138 -15.91 18.10 -10.04
CA ALA A 138 -17.10 18.07 -9.21
C ALA A 138 -16.95 17.08 -8.03
N PHE A 139 -16.37 15.91 -8.26
CA PHE A 139 -16.06 14.95 -7.20
C PHE A 139 -15.05 15.54 -6.18
N LEU A 140 -13.96 16.15 -6.65
CA LEU A 140 -12.97 16.77 -5.78
C LEU A 140 -13.55 17.90 -4.92
N PHE A 141 -14.35 18.80 -5.50
CA PHE A 141 -14.94 19.93 -4.78
C PHE A 141 -16.00 19.49 -3.76
N ILE A 142 -16.87 18.54 -4.12
CA ILE A 142 -17.99 18.13 -3.24
C ILE A 142 -17.52 17.13 -2.18
N VAL A 143 -16.78 16.10 -2.60
CA VAL A 143 -16.40 14.97 -1.74
C VAL A 143 -14.99 15.18 -1.17
N GLY A 144 -14.03 15.54 -2.01
CA GLY A 144 -12.62 15.70 -1.62
C GLY A 144 -12.41 16.78 -0.57
N ILE A 145 -12.95 17.98 -0.77
CA ILE A 145 -12.84 19.08 0.21
C ILE A 145 -13.47 18.69 1.54
N LYS A 146 -14.64 18.05 1.51
CA LYS A 146 -15.33 17.58 2.71
C LYS A 146 -14.48 16.56 3.48
N ASP A 147 -13.86 15.61 2.80
CA ASP A 147 -12.99 14.61 3.42
C ASP A 147 -11.75 15.25 4.06
N ILE A 148 -11.08 16.14 3.33
CA ILE A 148 -9.90 16.86 3.83
C ILE A 148 -10.27 17.70 5.05
N TYR A 149 -11.35 18.47 4.98
CA TYR A 149 -11.82 19.29 6.09
C TYR A 149 -12.16 18.46 7.32
N SER A 150 -12.91 17.36 7.14
CA SER A 150 -13.33 16.47 8.23
C SER A 150 -12.12 15.76 8.88
N LEU A 151 -11.13 15.35 8.08
CA LEU A 151 -9.88 14.80 8.58
C LEU A 151 -9.06 15.83 9.37
N ILE A 152 -8.93 17.06 8.86
CA ILE A 152 -8.21 18.13 9.57
C ILE A 152 -8.91 18.46 10.89
N GLN A 153 -10.25 18.50 10.90
CA GLN A 153 -11.01 18.71 12.13
C GLN A 153 -10.75 17.58 13.13
N ARG A 154 -10.80 16.32 12.68
CA ARG A 154 -10.52 15.15 13.54
C ARG A 154 -9.07 15.14 14.04
N TYR A 155 -8.11 15.53 13.20
CA TYR A 155 -6.69 15.67 13.57
C TYR A 155 -6.51 16.67 14.72
N ARG A 156 -7.17 17.83 14.64
CA ARG A 156 -7.10 18.87 15.69
C ARG A 156 -7.76 18.44 16.99
N LEU A 157 -8.88 17.73 16.92
CA LEU A 157 -9.67 17.32 18.09
C LEU A 157 -9.16 16.04 18.77
N SER A 158 -8.45 15.16 18.07
CA SER A 158 -7.98 13.91 18.65
C SER A 158 -6.92 14.16 19.74
N PRO A 159 -7.07 13.60 20.96
CA PRO A 159 -6.06 13.68 22.00
C PRO A 159 -4.96 12.62 21.86
N ASP A 160 -5.19 11.55 21.09
CA ASP A 160 -4.26 10.44 20.93
C ASP A 160 -3.23 10.73 19.81
N PRO A 161 -1.92 10.77 20.12
CA PRO A 161 -0.88 10.98 19.10
C PRO A 161 -0.86 9.87 18.04
N ALA A 162 -1.30 8.65 18.34
CA ALA A 162 -1.35 7.57 17.35
C ALA A 162 -2.44 7.82 16.29
N GLU A 163 -3.65 8.23 16.71
CA GLU A 163 -4.74 8.59 15.80
C GLU A 163 -4.37 9.82 14.94
N ARG A 164 -3.68 10.81 15.51
CA ARG A 164 -3.17 11.97 14.75
C ARG A 164 -2.22 11.57 13.63
N ASN A 165 -1.27 10.68 13.91
CA ASN A 165 -0.35 10.20 12.88
C ASN A 165 -1.10 9.46 11.76
N GLN A 166 -2.05 8.58 12.10
CA GLN A 166 -2.88 7.89 11.10
C GLN A 166 -3.60 8.87 10.16
N ILE A 167 -4.22 9.91 10.73
CA ILE A 167 -4.91 10.95 9.98
C ILE A 167 -3.94 11.75 9.11
N PHE A 168 -2.74 12.06 9.61
CA PHE A 168 -1.71 12.76 8.83
C PHE A 168 -1.31 11.96 7.58
N TYR A 169 -1.07 10.65 7.69
CA TYR A 169 -0.74 9.83 6.52
C TYR A 169 -1.92 9.67 5.55
N LEU A 170 -3.16 9.64 6.05
CA LEU A 170 -4.35 9.68 5.19
C LEU A 170 -4.42 10.99 4.40
N LEU A 171 -4.23 12.14 5.07
CA LEU A 171 -4.17 13.45 4.42
C LEU A 171 -3.04 13.51 3.39
N ALA A 172 -1.85 12.99 3.72
CA ALA A 172 -0.73 12.93 2.78
C ALA A 172 -1.07 12.10 1.54
N ALA A 173 -1.72 10.93 1.71
CA ALA A 173 -2.13 10.07 0.60
C ALA A 173 -3.17 10.76 -0.31
N ILE A 174 -4.23 11.34 0.27
CA ILE A 174 -5.30 12.02 -0.50
C ILE A 174 -4.73 13.25 -1.23
N THR A 175 -3.93 14.06 -0.54
CA THR A 175 -3.33 15.27 -1.10
C THR A 175 -2.36 14.93 -2.23
N SER A 176 -1.51 13.92 -2.02
CA SER A 176 -0.60 13.41 -3.06
C SER A 176 -1.39 12.91 -4.27
N LEU A 177 -2.37 12.03 -4.07
CA LEU A 177 -3.20 11.51 -5.17
C LEU A 177 -3.88 12.64 -5.94
N THR A 178 -4.47 13.60 -5.25
CA THR A 178 -5.17 14.74 -5.85
C THR A 178 -4.22 15.59 -6.68
N ALA A 179 -3.02 15.89 -6.16
CA ALA A 179 -2.01 16.65 -6.88
C ALA A 179 -1.54 15.96 -8.17
N PHE A 180 -1.27 14.65 -8.12
CA PHE A 180 -0.88 13.88 -9.30
C PHE A 180 -2.01 13.71 -10.31
N MET A 181 -3.26 13.56 -9.86
CA MET A 181 -4.43 13.51 -10.73
C MET A 181 -4.68 14.87 -11.41
N LEU A 182 -4.56 15.99 -10.68
CA LEU A 182 -4.61 17.33 -11.28
C LEU A 182 -3.46 17.55 -12.27
N GLY A 183 -2.25 17.07 -11.94
CA GLY A 183 -1.09 17.11 -12.83
C GLY A 183 -1.32 16.35 -14.14
N SER A 184 -2.11 15.26 -14.09
CA SER A 184 -2.47 14.49 -15.29
C SER A 184 -3.44 15.21 -16.25
N LEU A 185 -4.11 16.29 -15.79
CA LEU A 185 -4.95 17.14 -16.65
C LEU A 185 -4.13 18.15 -17.47
N SER A 186 -2.85 18.35 -17.15
CA SER A 186 -1.97 19.25 -17.90
C SER A 186 -1.62 18.64 -19.27
N PRO A 187 -1.35 19.44 -20.33
CA PRO A 187 -0.95 18.93 -21.64
C PRO A 187 0.29 18.01 -21.62
N ARG A 188 1.19 18.18 -20.63
CA ARG A 188 2.34 17.28 -20.41
C ARG A 188 2.00 16.01 -19.62
N GLY A 189 0.84 15.98 -18.98
CA GLY A 189 0.35 14.89 -18.16
C GLY A 189 -0.34 13.76 -18.95
N SER A 190 -0.65 13.99 -20.23
CA SER A 190 -1.14 12.93 -21.15
C SER A 190 0.00 12.06 -21.68
N GLU A 191 1.19 12.64 -21.87
CA GLU A 191 2.39 11.95 -22.36
C GLU A 191 3.05 11.07 -21.27
N PHE A 192 3.05 11.55 -20.02
CA PHE A 192 3.66 10.82 -18.89
C PHE A 192 2.58 10.21 -17.98
N PRO A 193 2.76 9.00 -17.41
CA PRO A 193 1.77 8.38 -16.53
C PRO A 193 1.74 9.02 -15.11
N VAL A 194 1.58 10.34 -15.03
CA VAL A 194 1.63 11.16 -13.81
C VAL A 194 0.66 10.65 -12.75
N SER A 195 -0.57 10.29 -13.17
CA SER A 195 -1.60 9.74 -12.28
C SER A 195 -1.19 8.41 -11.64
N HIS A 196 -0.47 7.54 -12.37
CA HIS A 196 0.03 6.26 -11.85
C HIS A 196 1.24 6.42 -10.93
N ILE A 197 2.08 7.44 -11.16
CA ILE A 197 3.15 7.81 -10.21
C ILE A 197 2.53 8.21 -8.87
N GLY A 198 1.46 9.02 -8.90
CA GLY A 198 0.69 9.36 -7.70
C GLY A 198 0.09 8.14 -7.01
N ASN A 199 -0.48 7.22 -7.79
CA ASN A 199 -1.04 5.98 -7.26
C ASN A 199 0.01 5.09 -6.59
N LEU A 200 1.21 5.01 -7.16
CA LEU A 200 2.35 4.32 -6.52
C LEU A 200 2.73 5.01 -5.20
N GLY A 201 2.75 6.35 -5.18
CA GLY A 201 2.96 7.14 -3.97
C GLY A 201 1.94 6.80 -2.88
N VAL A 202 0.65 6.71 -3.23
CA VAL A 202 -0.42 6.29 -2.32
C VAL A 202 -0.18 4.88 -1.76
N ALA A 203 0.19 3.93 -2.62
CA ALA A 203 0.51 2.57 -2.20
C ALA A 203 1.64 2.56 -1.15
N CYS A 204 2.71 3.31 -1.39
CA CYS A 204 3.84 3.45 -0.48
C CYS A 204 3.44 4.11 0.84
N VAL A 205 2.66 5.20 0.80
CA VAL A 205 2.16 5.90 1.98
C VAL A 205 1.29 4.97 2.83
N PHE A 206 0.38 4.21 2.23
CA PHE A 206 -0.46 3.26 2.95
C PHE A 206 0.31 2.07 3.49
N ALA A 207 1.24 1.51 2.72
CA ALA A 207 2.14 0.46 3.22
C ALA A 207 2.90 0.93 4.46
N TYR A 208 3.47 2.14 4.40
CA TYR A 208 4.16 2.72 5.54
C TYR A 208 3.23 3.00 6.72
N ALA A 209 2.04 3.59 6.49
CA ALA A 209 1.09 3.92 7.55
C ALA A 209 0.55 2.68 8.28
N VAL A 210 0.29 1.58 7.55
CA VAL A 210 -0.11 0.29 8.13
C VAL A 210 0.98 -0.26 9.04
N VAL A 211 2.25 -0.17 8.63
CA VAL A 211 3.39 -0.68 9.40
C VAL A 211 3.75 0.22 10.57
N ALA A 212 4.00 1.50 10.32
CA ALA A 212 4.61 2.42 11.27
C ALA A 212 3.60 3.05 12.23
N HIS A 213 2.34 3.21 11.81
CA HIS A 213 1.34 3.99 12.56
C HIS A 213 0.05 3.24 12.90
N ARG A 214 0.05 1.91 12.72
CA ARG A 214 -1.09 1.03 13.05
C ARG A 214 -2.39 1.47 12.38
N LEU A 215 -2.31 2.00 11.14
CA LEU A 215 -3.48 2.44 10.36
C LEU A 215 -4.58 1.37 10.35
N LEU A 216 -4.14 0.11 10.29
CA LEU A 216 -4.93 -1.09 10.48
C LEU A 216 -4.19 -1.93 11.53
N ASP A 217 -4.91 -2.56 12.45
CA ASP A 217 -4.32 -3.33 13.57
C ASP A 217 -3.79 -4.69 13.10
N ILE A 218 -2.91 -4.65 12.09
CA ILE A 218 -2.42 -5.80 11.32
C ILE A 218 -0.88 -5.79 11.19
N ARG A 219 -0.19 -4.92 11.93
CA ARG A 219 1.26 -4.66 11.80
C ARG A 219 2.10 -5.94 11.80
N VAL A 220 1.81 -6.86 12.72
CA VAL A 220 2.62 -8.08 12.90
C VAL A 220 2.50 -9.00 11.69
N VAL A 221 1.27 -9.23 11.21
CA VAL A 221 1.01 -10.03 10.02
C VAL A 221 1.62 -9.36 8.79
N PHE A 222 1.48 -8.03 8.68
CA PHE A 222 2.03 -7.29 7.56
C PHE A 222 3.55 -7.33 7.51
N ARG A 223 4.21 -7.15 8.66
CA ARG A 223 5.67 -7.25 8.77
C ARG A 223 6.16 -8.65 8.37
N ARG A 224 5.51 -9.70 8.88
CA ARG A 224 5.88 -11.08 8.56
C ARG A 224 5.74 -11.37 7.07
N ALA A 225 4.66 -10.89 6.46
CA ALA A 225 4.39 -11.06 5.04
C ALA A 225 5.32 -10.23 4.15
N LEU A 226 5.64 -8.98 4.50
CA LEU A 226 6.62 -8.17 3.77
C LEU A 226 7.99 -8.84 3.77
N ILE A 227 8.45 -9.28 4.95
CA ILE A 227 9.71 -9.97 5.11
C ILE A 227 9.72 -11.26 4.26
N ALA A 228 8.67 -12.07 4.36
CA ALA A 228 8.54 -13.28 3.57
C ALA A 228 8.52 -12.96 2.06
N GLY A 229 7.75 -11.96 1.63
CA GLY A 229 7.63 -11.54 0.24
C GLY A 229 8.97 -11.06 -0.34
N VAL A 230 9.73 -10.24 0.39
CA VAL A 230 11.06 -9.81 -0.05
C VAL A 230 12.03 -10.98 -0.12
N LEU A 231 12.03 -11.88 0.88
CA LEU A 231 12.95 -13.02 0.90
C LEU A 231 12.65 -14.06 -0.17
N TYR A 232 11.41 -14.54 -0.24
CA TYR A 232 11.01 -15.52 -1.23
C TYR A 232 10.97 -14.90 -2.64
N GLY A 233 10.55 -13.64 -2.76
CA GLY A 233 10.51 -12.92 -4.04
C GLY A 233 11.90 -12.62 -4.60
N SER A 234 12.85 -12.18 -3.77
CA SER A 234 14.25 -12.00 -4.22
C SER A 234 14.89 -13.33 -4.59
N GLY A 235 14.65 -14.40 -3.81
CA GLY A 235 15.11 -15.74 -4.15
C GLY A 235 14.57 -16.21 -5.50
N LEU A 236 13.26 -16.08 -5.73
CA LEU A 236 12.64 -16.41 -7.01
C LEU A 236 13.20 -15.54 -8.16
N GLY A 237 13.36 -14.24 -7.93
CA GLY A 237 13.94 -13.31 -8.90
C GLY A 237 15.36 -13.69 -9.30
N ILE A 238 16.20 -14.13 -8.37
CA ILE A 238 17.56 -14.60 -8.65
C ILE A 238 17.52 -15.87 -9.51
N VAL A 239 16.65 -16.84 -9.18
CA VAL A 239 16.50 -18.07 -9.97
C VAL A 239 16.08 -17.75 -11.41
N LEU A 240 15.09 -16.86 -11.59
CA LEU A 240 14.64 -16.41 -12.90
C LEU A 240 15.73 -15.64 -13.66
N LEU A 241 16.50 -14.79 -12.98
CA LEU A 241 17.61 -14.04 -13.57
C LEU A 241 18.72 -14.99 -14.05
N VAL A 242 19.12 -15.96 -13.24
CA VAL A 242 20.13 -16.97 -13.59
C VAL A 242 19.65 -17.80 -14.77
N PHE A 243 18.38 -18.23 -14.76
CA PHE A 243 17.78 -18.94 -15.88
C PHE A 243 17.80 -18.09 -17.17
N TRP A 244 17.41 -16.82 -17.09
CA TRP A 244 17.44 -15.92 -18.23
C TRP A 244 18.85 -15.67 -18.77
N LEU A 245 19.85 -15.53 -17.89
CA LEU A 245 21.26 -15.42 -18.27
C LEU A 245 21.78 -16.71 -18.92
N ALA A 246 21.42 -17.87 -18.38
CA ALA A 246 21.79 -19.17 -18.94
C ALA A 246 21.19 -19.40 -20.34
N GLN A 247 19.97 -18.93 -20.57
CA GLN A 247 19.35 -18.92 -21.91
C GLN A 247 20.12 -17.99 -22.85
N LYS A 248 20.39 -16.75 -22.43
CA LYS A 248 20.98 -15.72 -23.30
C LYS A 248 22.45 -15.97 -23.64
N PHE A 249 23.24 -16.46 -22.70
CA PHE A 249 24.68 -16.65 -22.85
C PHE A 249 25.12 -18.11 -22.95
N GLY A 250 24.34 -19.03 -22.39
CA GLY A 250 24.68 -20.46 -22.34
C GLY A 250 24.11 -21.30 -23.48
N GLY A 251 23.31 -20.72 -24.38
CA GLY A 251 22.70 -21.45 -25.51
C GLY A 251 21.75 -22.58 -25.08
N VAL A 252 21.26 -22.53 -23.84
CA VAL A 252 20.34 -23.53 -23.30
C VAL A 252 19.00 -23.38 -23.96
N GLU A 253 18.55 -24.35 -24.76
CA GLU A 253 17.20 -24.31 -25.32
C GLU A 253 16.13 -24.48 -24.22
N PRO A 254 14.95 -23.85 -24.38
CA PRO A 254 13.84 -24.00 -23.46
C PRO A 254 13.21 -25.40 -23.63
N SER A 255 13.83 -26.41 -23.01
CA SER A 255 13.32 -27.77 -22.92
C SER A 255 12.71 -28.04 -21.55
N ILE A 256 11.85 -29.05 -21.46
CA ILE A 256 11.27 -29.51 -20.19
C ILE A 256 12.39 -29.91 -19.19
N ALA A 257 13.53 -30.40 -19.70
CA ALA A 257 14.69 -30.78 -18.90
C ALA A 257 15.39 -29.59 -18.24
N SER A 258 15.57 -28.47 -18.95
CA SER A 258 16.18 -27.27 -18.35
C SER A 258 15.28 -26.61 -17.31
N LEU A 259 13.95 -26.68 -17.52
CA LEU A 259 12.97 -26.21 -16.54
C LEU A 259 12.95 -27.08 -15.27
N THR A 260 13.04 -28.41 -15.40
CA THR A 260 13.07 -29.32 -14.25
C THR A 260 14.33 -29.13 -13.41
N ILE A 261 15.49 -28.94 -14.04
CA ILE A 261 16.75 -28.64 -13.34
C ILE A 261 16.64 -27.29 -12.61
N ALA A 262 16.07 -26.26 -13.24
CA ALA A 262 15.90 -24.95 -12.62
C ALA A 262 14.99 -25.01 -11.39
N ILE A 263 13.90 -25.79 -11.43
CA ILE A 263 13.01 -25.97 -10.27
C ILE A 263 13.70 -26.80 -9.17
N ALA A 264 14.37 -27.89 -9.55
CA ALA A 264 15.04 -28.79 -8.62
C ALA A 264 16.14 -28.08 -7.79
N TRP A 265 16.90 -27.19 -8.42
CA TRP A 265 17.93 -26.40 -7.74
C TRP A 265 17.41 -25.08 -7.16
N GLY A 266 16.37 -24.50 -7.76
CA GLY A 266 15.80 -23.23 -7.34
C GLY A 266 15.12 -23.30 -5.98
N ILE A 267 14.32 -24.35 -5.71
CA ILE A 267 13.58 -24.48 -4.44
C ILE A 267 14.53 -24.58 -3.22
N PRO A 268 15.56 -25.45 -3.22
CA PRO A 268 16.54 -25.52 -2.14
C PRO A 268 17.32 -24.21 -1.98
N PHE A 269 17.69 -23.57 -3.08
CA PHE A 269 18.42 -22.30 -3.07
C PHE A 269 17.62 -21.18 -2.41
N ILE A 270 16.33 -21.06 -2.75
CA ILE A 270 15.41 -20.10 -2.14
C ILE A 270 15.28 -20.37 -0.64
N PHE A 271 15.17 -21.64 -0.24
CA PHE A 271 15.08 -22.02 1.18
C PHE A 271 16.36 -21.67 1.95
N PHE A 272 17.52 -21.97 1.38
CA PHE A 272 18.83 -21.63 1.96
C PHE A 272 19.03 -20.13 2.11
N LEU A 273 18.67 -19.35 1.08
CA LEU A 273 18.72 -17.89 1.11
C LEU A 273 17.79 -17.32 2.18
N SER A 274 16.56 -17.84 2.26
CA SER A 274 15.56 -17.45 3.26
C SER A 274 16.04 -17.70 4.70
N HIS A 275 16.71 -18.82 4.95
CA HIS A 275 17.20 -19.15 6.29
C HIS A 275 18.43 -18.32 6.68
N THR A 276 19.42 -18.21 5.79
CA THR A 276 20.71 -17.58 6.08
C THR A 276 20.64 -16.05 6.04
N VAL A 277 20.12 -15.51 4.94
CA VAL A 277 20.04 -14.07 4.70
C VAL A 277 18.80 -13.49 5.37
N GLY A 278 17.72 -14.27 5.45
CA GLY A 278 16.46 -13.81 6.03
C GLY A 278 16.51 -13.53 7.52
N ALA A 279 17.33 -14.24 8.29
CA ALA A 279 17.53 -13.92 9.71
C ALA A 279 18.13 -12.51 9.90
N ARG A 280 19.15 -12.15 9.11
CA ARG A 280 19.80 -10.84 9.16
C ARG A 280 18.89 -9.72 8.64
N TRP A 281 18.17 -9.97 7.56
CA TRP A 281 17.20 -9.01 7.01
C TRP A 281 16.02 -8.78 7.93
N ARG A 282 15.52 -9.83 8.60
CA ARG A 282 14.50 -9.71 9.65
C ARG A 282 14.94 -8.76 10.76
N ALA A 283 16.14 -8.96 11.30
CA ALA A 283 16.67 -8.10 12.36
C ALA A 283 16.83 -6.64 11.90
N LYS A 284 17.43 -6.39 10.73
CA LYS A 284 17.59 -5.03 10.19
C LYS A 284 16.27 -4.33 9.89
N ILE A 285 15.28 -5.05 9.35
CA ILE A 285 13.94 -4.52 9.12
C ILE A 285 13.25 -4.26 10.47
N GLU A 286 13.39 -5.13 11.47
CA GLU A 286 12.84 -4.88 12.79
C GLU A 286 13.43 -3.62 13.43
N GLU A 287 14.73 -3.42 13.32
CA GLU A 287 15.45 -2.24 13.83
C GLU A 287 15.05 -0.96 13.07
N ALA A 288 15.06 -0.98 11.73
CA ALA A 288 14.69 0.17 10.92
C ALA A 288 13.23 0.60 11.09
N PHE A 289 12.31 -0.34 11.35
CA PHE A 289 10.87 -0.06 11.45
C PHE A 289 10.35 0.11 12.88
N VAL A 290 11.06 -0.34 13.92
CA VAL A 290 10.70 -0.07 15.33
C VAL A 290 11.52 1.08 15.92
N GLY A 291 12.68 1.39 15.31
CA GLY A 291 13.66 2.29 15.91
C GLY A 291 14.18 1.73 17.25
N ALA A 292 14.77 2.61 18.07
CA ALA A 292 15.40 2.27 19.35
C ALA A 292 14.49 1.49 20.34
N LYS A 293 13.15 1.50 20.16
CA LYS A 293 12.20 0.73 20.99
C LYS A 293 12.41 -0.80 20.94
N TYR A 294 13.08 -1.33 19.91
CA TYR A 294 13.45 -2.75 19.87
C TYR A 294 14.56 -3.09 20.88
N SER A 295 15.57 -2.20 21.03
CA SER A 295 16.63 -2.38 22.02
C SER A 295 16.05 -2.41 23.42
N TYR A 296 15.20 -1.43 23.76
CA TYR A 296 14.58 -1.35 25.09
C TYR A 296 13.66 -2.53 25.42
N ARG A 297 12.94 -3.07 24.44
CA ARG A 297 12.13 -4.30 24.65
C ARG A 297 12.99 -5.55 24.83
N ARG A 298 14.11 -5.63 24.11
CA ARG A 298 15.06 -6.74 24.21
C ARG A 298 15.82 -6.69 25.53
N GLU A 299 16.21 -5.50 25.98
CA GLU A 299 16.79 -5.25 27.30
C GLU A 299 15.80 -5.58 28.41
N LEU A 300 14.53 -5.18 28.30
CA LEU A 300 13.48 -5.56 29.26
C LEU A 300 13.30 -7.09 29.33
N PHE A 301 13.32 -7.78 28.18
CA PHE A 301 13.19 -9.24 28.15
C PHE A 301 14.42 -9.95 28.73
N GLN A 302 15.62 -9.41 28.49
CA GLN A 302 16.87 -9.88 29.10
C GLN A 302 16.92 -9.61 30.61
N PHE A 303 16.34 -8.49 31.05
CA PHE A 303 16.20 -8.15 32.46
C PHE A 303 15.23 -9.11 33.18
N ILE A 304 14.07 -9.42 32.59
CA ILE A 304 13.11 -10.41 33.14
C ILE A 304 13.75 -11.81 33.28
N THR A 305 14.62 -12.18 32.34
CA THR A 305 15.36 -13.46 32.42
C THR A 305 16.53 -13.42 33.42
N ARG A 306 17.06 -12.24 33.78
CA ARG A 306 18.09 -12.05 34.82
C ARG A 306 17.53 -11.76 36.22
N ILE A 307 16.24 -11.47 36.35
CA ILE A 307 15.57 -11.12 37.62
C ILE A 307 15.81 -12.15 38.73
N HIS A 308 16.05 -13.43 38.38
CA HIS A 308 16.36 -14.48 39.35
C HIS A 308 17.73 -14.33 40.05
N ASN A 309 18.60 -13.44 39.57
CA ASN A 309 19.96 -13.23 40.09
C ASN A 309 20.16 -11.88 40.80
N ILE A 310 19.12 -11.04 40.91
CA ILE A 310 19.22 -9.72 41.52
C ILE A 310 18.70 -9.81 42.96
N ARG A 311 19.53 -9.38 43.92
CA ARG A 311 19.41 -9.71 45.35
C ARG A 311 18.62 -8.68 46.17
N THR A 312 18.10 -7.63 45.52
CA THR A 312 17.56 -6.41 46.15
C THR A 312 16.35 -5.88 45.38
N MET A 313 15.18 -5.78 46.03
CA MET A 313 13.90 -5.42 45.39
C MET A 313 13.83 -3.97 44.88
N GLU A 314 14.56 -3.04 45.51
CA GLU A 314 14.60 -1.62 45.10
C GLU A 314 15.33 -1.41 43.77
N GLU A 315 16.45 -2.10 43.56
CA GLU A 315 17.17 -2.05 42.28
C GLU A 315 16.33 -2.67 41.16
N VAL A 316 15.67 -3.80 41.44
CA VAL A 316 14.76 -4.43 40.48
C VAL A 316 13.62 -3.49 40.09
N GLY A 317 13.00 -2.81 41.07
CA GLY A 317 11.92 -1.86 40.83
C GLY A 317 12.35 -0.68 39.97
N ASN A 318 13.51 -0.07 40.26
CA ASN A 318 14.00 1.09 39.52
C ASN A 318 14.42 0.74 38.09
N GLU A 319 15.14 -0.36 37.90
CA GLU A 319 15.60 -0.78 36.57
C GLU A 319 14.41 -1.26 35.71
N PHE A 320 13.45 -1.98 36.30
CA PHE A 320 12.22 -2.39 35.64
C PHE A 320 11.33 -1.20 35.25
N ILE A 321 11.12 -0.23 36.15
CA ILE A 321 10.35 0.98 35.86
C ILE A 321 11.02 1.74 34.70
N SER A 322 12.34 1.92 34.74
CA SER A 322 13.07 2.63 33.68
C SER A 322 12.89 1.95 32.32
N LEU A 323 13.11 0.64 32.26
CA LEU A 323 12.96 -0.16 31.03
C LEU A 323 11.52 -0.21 30.51
N ILE A 324 10.52 -0.31 31.40
CA ILE A 324 9.10 -0.23 31.02
C ILE A 324 8.75 1.15 30.47
N THR A 325 9.21 2.21 31.16
CA THR A 325 8.90 3.59 30.79
C THR A 325 9.48 3.92 29.41
N GLN A 326 10.72 3.47 29.13
CA GLN A 326 11.36 3.63 27.82
C GLN A 326 10.81 2.71 26.73
N SER A 327 10.44 1.47 27.05
CA SER A 327 9.90 0.51 26.06
C SER A 327 8.45 0.79 25.65
N ILE A 328 7.66 1.41 26.55
CA ILE A 328 6.26 1.76 26.34
C ILE A 328 6.07 3.25 26.00
N ASP A 329 7.08 4.09 26.25
CA ASP A 329 7.05 5.55 26.01
C ASP A 329 5.98 6.26 26.86
N CYS A 330 5.86 5.81 28.12
CA CYS A 330 5.01 6.43 29.12
C CYS A 330 5.78 7.55 29.85
N ARG A 331 5.10 8.64 30.24
CA ARG A 331 5.75 9.73 30.99
C ARG A 331 6.00 9.42 32.47
N ARG A 332 5.23 8.50 33.05
CA ARG A 332 5.31 8.11 34.47
C ARG A 332 4.88 6.65 34.59
N ALA A 333 5.64 5.87 35.34
CA ALA A 333 5.26 4.55 35.82
C ALA A 333 5.66 4.46 37.30
N CYS A 334 4.81 3.87 38.13
CA CYS A 334 5.06 3.64 39.55
C CYS A 334 4.90 2.15 39.85
N PHE A 335 5.77 1.64 40.72
CA PHE A 335 5.70 0.28 41.24
C PHE A 335 5.20 0.37 42.68
N LEU A 336 4.01 -0.18 42.94
CA LEU A 336 3.38 -0.15 44.26
C LEU A 336 3.66 -1.48 44.96
N LEU A 337 4.46 -1.42 46.02
CA LEU A 337 4.69 -2.56 46.90
C LEU A 337 3.73 -2.47 48.10
N PRO A 338 3.08 -3.57 48.49
CA PRO A 338 2.33 -3.62 49.74
C PRO A 338 3.30 -3.44 50.91
N GLN A 339 2.97 -2.57 51.85
CA GLN A 339 3.69 -2.47 53.12
C GLN A 339 3.44 -3.75 53.92
N THR A 340 4.48 -4.53 54.14
CA THR A 340 4.48 -5.65 55.10
C THR A 340 4.67 -5.15 56.51
#